data_AF-A0A8A4TIC0-F1
#
_entry.id   AF-A0A8A4TIC0-F1
#
_cell.length_a   1.000
_cell.length_b   1.000
_cell.length_c   1.000
_cell.angle_alpha   90.00
_cell.angle_beta   90.00
_cell.angle_gamma   90.00
#
_symmetry.space_group_name_H-M   'P 1'
#
loop_
_entity.id
_entity.type
_entity.pdbx_description
1 polymer ?
#
loop_
_entity_poly.entity_id
_entity_poly.type
_entity_poly.pdbx_seq_one_letter_code
_entity_poly.pdbx_strand_id
1 'polypeptide(L)'
;MSEERKSQELAPNPSNKERTAVFVFGVILVFVFLGLIIFVPDPTPFQYTVFRIVLSLAAAGVATFIPGLINVEIRKIIRAGGAIAVFVIVYFYAPAGMPTGSKPYRLFITVLNQEGLPVSNAKITTDTAEQIRKLDNAWELVVRDRKAGDTVNIYAAFGFTQGKESVVLGGDKEYRISITLKKRTDGIISGRVTDQRGHPLSGVFVSVLGHEPDGIRTDDQGHFKLKTHAAPGEEVRVTAESDNLSWSGYIPAGGSVEIRLNERNE
;
A
#
# COMPACT_ATOMS: atom_id res chain seq x y z
N MET A 1 -71.91 4.43 46.93
CA MET A 1 -70.48 4.80 46.97
C MET A 1 -69.70 3.59 47.48
N SER A 2 -69.57 2.57 46.63
CA SER A 2 -68.80 1.34 46.88
C SER A 2 -68.64 0.68 45.51
N GLU A 3 -67.47 0.10 45.22
CA GLU A 3 -67.09 -0.61 43.98
C GLU A 3 -66.18 0.10 42.96
N GLU A 4 -65.19 0.89 43.39
CA GLU A 4 -64.06 1.27 42.51
C GLU A 4 -62.69 1.02 43.14
N ARG A 5 -62.54 -0.10 43.85
CA ARG A 5 -61.22 -0.61 44.28
C ARG A 5 -61.04 -2.08 43.93
N LYS A 6 -61.27 -2.42 42.66
CA LYS A 6 -60.76 -3.68 42.10
C LYS A 6 -59.61 -3.36 41.15
N SER A 7 -58.43 -3.81 41.56
CA SER A 7 -57.33 -4.22 40.69
C SER A 7 -56.47 -3.10 40.08
N GLN A 8 -55.65 -2.45 40.91
CA GLN A 8 -54.26 -2.25 40.51
C GLN A 8 -53.49 -3.53 40.84
N GLU A 9 -53.56 -4.51 39.93
CA GLU A 9 -52.71 -5.69 39.96
C GLU A 9 -51.29 -5.24 39.60
N LEU A 10 -50.49 -4.97 40.63
CA LEU A 10 -49.07 -4.65 40.48
C LEU A 10 -48.39 -5.89 39.89
N ALA A 11 -47.81 -5.76 38.70
CA ALA A 11 -47.17 -6.87 38.00
C ALA A 11 -46.21 -7.63 38.96
N PRO A 12 -46.21 -8.98 38.94
CA PRO A 12 -45.42 -9.77 39.86
C PRO A 12 -43.93 -9.45 39.71
N ASN A 13 -43.24 -9.26 40.84
CA ASN A 13 -41.80 -9.02 40.86
C ASN A 13 -41.08 -10.25 40.29
N PRO A 14 -40.18 -10.11 39.30
CA PRO A 14 -39.53 -11.25 38.65
C PRO A 14 -38.81 -12.15 39.66
N SER A 15 -39.01 -13.45 39.50
CA SER A 15 -38.44 -14.49 40.37
C SER A 15 -36.92 -14.48 40.32
N ASN A 16 -36.25 -14.85 41.42
CA ASN A 16 -34.78 -14.96 41.46
C ASN A 16 -34.22 -15.87 40.35
N LYS A 17 -35.00 -16.86 39.89
CA LYS A 17 -34.61 -17.73 38.76
C LYS A 17 -34.57 -16.99 37.42
N GLU A 18 -35.50 -16.07 37.19
CA GLU A 18 -35.59 -15.26 35.96
C GLU A 18 -34.41 -14.28 35.88
N ARG A 19 -34.09 -13.61 37.00
CA ARG A 19 -32.95 -12.69 37.09
C ARG A 19 -31.63 -13.39 36.78
N THR A 20 -31.43 -14.59 37.34
CA THR A 20 -30.24 -15.41 37.07
C THR A 20 -30.18 -15.85 35.61
N ALA A 21 -31.31 -16.27 35.02
CA ALA A 21 -31.35 -16.69 33.62
C ALA A 21 -30.94 -15.56 32.66
N VAL A 22 -31.40 -14.33 32.92
CA VAL A 22 -31.06 -13.15 32.11
C VAL A 22 -29.59 -12.78 32.23
N PHE A 23 -29.04 -12.85 33.46
CA PHE A 23 -27.61 -12.61 33.68
C PHE A 23 -26.75 -13.64 32.95
N VAL A 24 -27.07 -14.93 33.09
CA VAL A 24 -26.35 -16.01 32.39
C VAL A 24 -26.46 -15.87 30.88
N PHE A 25 -27.64 -15.53 30.35
CA PHE A 25 -27.84 -15.27 28.93
C PHE A 25 -26.95 -14.12 28.43
N GLY A 26 -26.90 -13.00 29.17
CA GLY A 26 -26.04 -11.87 28.84
C GLY A 26 -24.55 -12.23 28.83
N VAL A 27 -24.09 -12.99 29.82
CA VAL A 27 -22.69 -13.47 29.90
C VAL A 27 -22.36 -14.37 28.72
N ILE A 28 -23.22 -15.35 28.40
CA ILE A 28 -23.04 -16.24 27.25
C ILE A 28 -22.97 -15.42 25.96
N LEU A 29 -23.85 -14.44 25.78
CA LEU A 29 -23.87 -13.60 24.59
C LEU A 29 -22.55 -12.83 24.43
N VAL A 30 -22.00 -12.25 25.50
CA VAL A 30 -20.70 -11.57 25.46
C VAL A 30 -19.59 -12.51 25.02
N PHE A 31 -19.54 -13.74 25.54
CA PHE A 31 -18.54 -14.73 25.12
C PHE A 31 -18.72 -15.17 23.66
N VAL A 32 -19.96 -15.29 23.19
CA VAL A 32 -20.24 -15.59 21.77
C VAL A 32 -19.74 -14.45 20.88
N PHE A 33 -20.00 -13.19 21.23
CA PHE A 33 -19.50 -12.04 20.46
C PHE A 33 -17.97 -11.96 20.49
N LEU A 34 -17.34 -12.22 21.64
CA LEU A 34 -15.89 -12.27 21.73
C LEU A 34 -15.30 -13.38 20.85
N GLY A 35 -15.94 -14.56 20.82
CA GLY A 35 -15.59 -15.62 19.90
C GLY A 35 -15.73 -15.18 18.44
N LEU A 36 -16.84 -14.56 18.06
CA LEU A 36 -17.05 -14.06 16.70
C LEU A 36 -15.97 -13.07 16.27
N ILE A 37 -15.53 -12.17 17.16
CA ILE A 37 -14.45 -11.22 16.88
C ILE A 37 -13.11 -11.95 16.62
N ILE A 38 -12.83 -13.01 17.38
CA ILE A 38 -11.58 -13.78 17.24
C ILE A 38 -11.59 -14.64 15.97
N PHE A 39 -12.71 -15.30 15.66
CA PHE A 39 -12.81 -16.24 14.54
C PHE A 39 -13.19 -15.57 13.21
N VAL A 40 -13.80 -14.39 13.24
CA VAL A 40 -14.22 -13.63 12.05
C VAL A 40 -13.80 -12.15 12.20
N PRO A 41 -12.50 -11.83 12.06
CA PRO A 41 -12.00 -10.46 12.22
C PRO A 41 -12.58 -9.48 11.19
N ASP A 42 -12.83 -9.96 9.97
CA ASP A 42 -13.35 -9.17 8.84
C ASP A 42 -14.71 -9.75 8.36
N PRO A 43 -15.82 -9.50 9.07
CA PRO A 43 -17.12 -10.03 8.69
C PRO A 43 -17.59 -9.45 7.35
N THR A 44 -18.23 -10.28 6.52
CA THR A 44 -18.87 -9.80 5.29
C THR A 44 -19.99 -8.80 5.61
N PRO A 45 -20.40 -7.92 4.66
CA PRO A 45 -21.49 -6.96 4.90
C PRO A 45 -22.80 -7.63 5.36
N PHE A 46 -23.08 -8.83 4.84
CA PHE A 46 -24.22 -9.64 5.27
C PHE A 46 -24.04 -10.16 6.71
N GLN A 47 -22.89 -10.74 7.04
CA GLN A 47 -22.59 -11.21 8.41
C GLN A 47 -22.67 -10.07 9.43
N TYR A 48 -22.12 -8.90 9.09
CA TYR A 48 -22.23 -7.71 9.90
C TYR A 48 -23.69 -7.32 10.15
N THR A 49 -24.54 -7.34 9.11
CA THR A 49 -25.97 -7.06 9.23
C THR A 49 -26.66 -8.04 10.17
N VAL A 50 -26.34 -9.34 10.02
CA VAL A 50 -26.88 -10.40 10.90
C VAL A 50 -26.40 -10.20 12.34
N PHE A 51 -25.12 -9.93 12.57
CA PHE A 51 -24.56 -9.70 13.91
C PHE A 51 -25.20 -8.48 14.59
N ARG A 52 -25.39 -7.39 13.85
CA ARG A 52 -26.08 -6.18 14.33
C ARG A 52 -27.53 -6.46 14.71
N ILE A 53 -28.27 -7.22 13.90
CA ILE A 53 -29.66 -7.62 14.19
C ILE A 53 -29.70 -8.48 15.46
N VAL A 54 -28.86 -9.51 15.55
CA VAL A 54 -28.82 -10.42 16.70
C VAL A 54 -28.42 -9.70 17.97
N LEU A 55 -27.41 -8.81 17.92
CA LEU A 55 -27.00 -7.98 19.06
C LEU A 55 -28.14 -7.08 19.54
N SER A 56 -28.83 -6.44 18.60
CA SER A 56 -29.94 -5.52 18.92
C SER A 56 -31.11 -6.25 19.57
N LEU A 57 -31.46 -7.44 19.07
CA LEU A 57 -32.50 -8.29 19.65
C LEU A 57 -32.11 -8.79 21.04
N ALA A 58 -30.86 -9.20 21.22
CA ALA A 58 -30.35 -9.65 22.51
C ALA A 58 -30.35 -8.52 23.55
N ALA A 59 -29.86 -7.34 23.19
CA ALA A 59 -29.86 -6.17 24.06
C ALA A 59 -31.29 -5.75 24.44
N ALA A 60 -32.22 -5.77 23.48
CA ALA A 60 -33.63 -5.51 23.73
C ALA A 60 -34.26 -6.54 24.68
N GLY A 61 -33.93 -7.83 24.49
CA GLY A 61 -34.38 -8.92 25.34
C GLY A 61 -33.87 -8.83 26.77
N VAL A 62 -32.65 -8.35 27.00
CA VAL A 62 -32.14 -8.10 28.36
C VAL A 62 -32.80 -6.85 28.97
N ALA A 63 -33.07 -5.83 28.16
CA ALA A 63 -33.65 -4.57 28.62
C ALA A 63 -35.09 -4.70 29.15
N THR A 64 -35.86 -5.73 28.76
CA THR A 64 -37.19 -6.00 29.34
C THR A 64 -37.14 -6.29 30.84
N PHE A 65 -36.02 -6.82 31.33
CA PHE A 65 -35.85 -7.25 32.73
C PHE A 65 -35.26 -6.18 33.64
N ILE A 66 -35.00 -4.98 33.11
CA ILE A 66 -34.51 -3.84 33.87
C ILE A 66 -35.68 -2.85 34.03
N PRO A 67 -36.52 -3.01 35.06
CA PRO A 67 -37.64 -2.11 35.30
C PRO A 67 -37.14 -0.69 35.59
N GLY A 68 -37.80 0.32 35.01
CA GLY A 68 -37.45 1.73 35.20
C GLY A 68 -36.25 2.22 34.39
N LEU A 69 -35.66 1.40 33.51
CA LEU A 69 -34.44 1.76 32.78
C LEU A 69 -34.67 2.93 31.81
N ILE A 70 -35.72 2.88 30.99
CA ILE A 70 -35.96 3.89 29.97
C ILE A 70 -37.45 4.02 29.63
N ASN A 71 -38.00 5.24 29.72
CA ASN A 71 -39.32 5.58 29.22
C ASN A 71 -39.13 6.56 28.04
N VAL A 72 -39.04 6.04 26.82
CA VAL A 72 -38.78 6.88 25.64
C VAL A 72 -40.09 7.20 24.94
N GLU A 73 -40.59 8.41 25.14
CA GLU A 73 -41.68 8.96 24.33
C GLU A 73 -41.12 9.55 23.03
N ILE A 74 -41.11 8.77 21.95
CA ILE A 74 -40.75 9.29 20.63
C ILE A 74 -42.02 9.86 19.98
N ARG A 75 -42.11 11.21 19.97
CA ARG A 75 -43.09 12.01 19.22
C ARG A 75 -44.54 11.51 19.31
N LYS A 76 -45.25 11.71 20.44
CA LYS A 76 -46.72 11.56 20.66
C LYS A 76 -47.49 10.35 20.06
N ILE A 77 -46.86 9.47 19.31
CA ILE A 77 -47.47 8.44 18.46
C ILE A 77 -46.89 7.06 18.81
N ILE A 78 -45.64 6.99 19.27
CA ILE A 78 -44.99 5.72 19.62
C ILE A 78 -44.70 5.68 21.12
N ARG A 79 -45.52 4.94 21.87
CA ARG A 79 -45.15 4.45 23.21
C ARG A 79 -44.34 3.17 23.04
N ALA A 80 -43.03 3.30 22.95
CA ALA A 80 -42.13 2.16 22.92
C ALA A 80 -41.86 1.70 24.36
N GLY A 81 -42.17 0.44 24.69
CA GLY A 81 -41.66 -0.17 25.92
C GLY A 81 -40.12 -0.16 25.92
N GLY A 82 -39.49 -0.18 27.10
CA GLY A 82 -38.04 -0.02 27.26
C GLY A 82 -37.18 -0.90 26.33
N ALA A 83 -37.64 -2.11 25.99
CA ALA A 83 -36.97 -3.01 25.07
C ALA A 83 -36.93 -2.54 23.60
N ILE A 84 -38.01 -1.91 23.12
CA ILE A 84 -38.05 -1.35 21.76
C ILE A 84 -37.08 -0.17 21.66
N ALA A 85 -37.02 0.67 22.70
CA ALA A 85 -36.07 1.77 22.76
C ALA A 85 -34.61 1.27 22.70
N VAL A 86 -34.28 0.24 23.48
CA VAL A 86 -32.94 -0.36 23.46
C VAL A 86 -32.65 -1.03 22.12
N PHE A 87 -33.62 -1.73 21.50
CA PHE A 87 -33.46 -2.27 20.15
C PHE A 87 -33.09 -1.16 19.15
N VAL A 88 -33.86 -0.06 19.13
CA VAL A 88 -33.65 1.04 18.18
C VAL A 88 -32.30 1.71 18.41
N ILE A 89 -31.90 1.95 19.65
CA ILE A 89 -30.61 2.56 19.98
C ILE A 89 -29.47 1.63 19.55
N VAL A 90 -29.51 0.36 19.90
CA VAL A 90 -28.44 -0.58 19.53
C VAL A 90 -28.44 -0.82 18.02
N TYR A 91 -29.60 -0.95 17.40
CA TYR A 91 -29.71 -1.15 15.97
C TYR A 91 -29.18 0.09 15.24
N PHE A 92 -29.70 1.30 15.46
CA PHE A 92 -29.30 2.48 14.67
C PHE A 92 -27.98 3.13 15.12
N TYR A 93 -27.57 2.96 16.37
CA TYR A 93 -26.45 3.67 16.99
C TYR A 93 -25.29 2.76 17.45
N ALA A 94 -25.29 1.47 17.09
CA ALA A 94 -24.12 0.62 17.29
C ALA A 94 -22.89 1.20 16.55
N PRO A 95 -21.77 1.49 17.26
CA PRO A 95 -20.61 2.22 16.71
C PRO A 95 -19.75 1.43 15.71
N ALA A 96 -20.16 0.24 15.30
CA ALA A 96 -19.47 -0.47 14.25
C ALA A 96 -19.92 0.08 12.89
N GLY A 97 -19.48 1.27 12.49
CA GLY A 97 -19.54 1.60 11.07
C GLY A 97 -18.87 0.45 10.30
N MET A 98 -19.52 -0.09 9.27
CA MET A 98 -18.78 -0.93 8.32
C MET A 98 -17.54 -0.12 7.93
N PRO A 99 -16.33 -0.70 7.89
CA PRO A 99 -15.28 -0.09 7.10
C PRO A 99 -15.91 0.10 5.73
N THR A 100 -16.24 1.34 5.37
CA THR A 100 -16.71 1.71 4.04
C THR A 100 -15.50 1.64 3.10
N GLY A 101 -14.73 0.54 3.19
CA GLY A 101 -13.71 0.19 2.24
C GLY A 101 -14.46 -0.11 0.96
N SER A 102 -14.56 0.90 0.09
CA SER A 102 -14.96 0.72 -1.29
C SER A 102 -14.23 -0.50 -1.84
N LYS A 103 -14.92 -1.35 -2.61
CA LYS A 103 -14.32 -2.54 -3.24
C LYS A 103 -12.91 -2.18 -3.75
N PRO A 104 -11.85 -2.86 -3.28
CA PRO A 104 -10.49 -2.46 -3.60
C PRO A 104 -10.25 -2.57 -5.10
N TYR A 105 -9.38 -1.71 -5.61
CA TYR A 105 -8.91 -1.84 -6.98
C TYR A 105 -7.89 -2.97 -7.06
N ARG A 106 -8.01 -3.79 -8.11
CA ARG A 106 -7.06 -4.85 -8.45
C ARG A 106 -6.40 -4.50 -9.76
N LEU A 107 -5.09 -4.28 -9.72
CA LEU A 107 -4.30 -3.97 -10.90
C LEU A 107 -3.44 -5.20 -11.19
N PHE A 108 -3.56 -5.73 -12.41
CA PHE A 108 -2.75 -6.84 -12.91
C PHE A 108 -1.65 -6.28 -13.81
N ILE A 109 -0.42 -6.39 -13.35
CA ILE A 109 0.75 -5.81 -14.02
C ILE A 109 1.52 -6.92 -14.73
N THR A 110 1.74 -6.75 -16.03
CA THR A 110 2.68 -7.55 -16.80
C THR A 110 3.87 -6.68 -17.19
N VAL A 111 5.07 -7.12 -16.85
CA VAL A 111 6.30 -6.41 -17.23
C VAL A 111 6.84 -7.04 -18.51
N LEU A 112 7.16 -6.20 -19.49
CA LEU A 112 7.62 -6.62 -20.81
C LEU A 112 9.02 -6.07 -21.10
N ASN A 113 9.83 -6.80 -21.86
CA ASN A 113 11.03 -6.26 -22.48
C ASN A 113 10.70 -5.48 -23.78
N GLN A 114 11.72 -5.03 -24.51
CA GLN A 114 11.51 -4.24 -25.74
C GLN A 114 10.91 -5.07 -26.89
N GLU A 115 11.09 -6.39 -26.85
CA GLU A 115 10.53 -7.35 -27.79
C GLU A 115 9.08 -7.73 -27.45
N GLY A 116 8.51 -7.18 -26.36
CA GLY A 116 7.15 -7.48 -25.91
C GLY A 116 7.00 -8.81 -25.15
N LEU A 117 8.11 -9.43 -24.73
CA LEU A 117 8.12 -10.67 -23.96
C LEU A 117 8.02 -10.41 -22.45
N PRO A 118 7.30 -11.24 -21.69
CA PRO A 118 7.19 -11.10 -20.23
C PRO A 118 8.52 -11.26 -19.50
N VAL A 119 8.74 -10.44 -18.47
CA VAL A 119 9.92 -10.46 -17.59
C VAL A 119 9.49 -10.85 -16.17
N SER A 120 9.35 -12.15 -15.89
CA SER A 120 8.75 -12.66 -14.64
C SER A 120 9.58 -12.42 -13.37
N ASN A 121 10.83 -11.98 -13.48
CA ASN A 121 11.75 -11.67 -12.37
C ASN A 121 11.95 -10.17 -12.16
N ALA A 122 11.12 -9.33 -12.78
CA ALA A 122 11.13 -7.90 -12.50
C ALA A 122 10.75 -7.59 -11.05
N LYS A 123 11.33 -6.52 -10.51
CA LYS A 123 10.94 -5.92 -9.25
C LYS A 123 9.88 -4.85 -9.53
N ILE A 124 8.71 -4.99 -8.89
CA ILE A 124 7.65 -3.97 -8.93
C ILE A 124 7.69 -3.17 -7.63
N THR A 125 7.55 -1.85 -7.76
CA THR A 125 7.28 -0.94 -6.64
C THR A 125 6.15 0.02 -7.02
N THR A 126 5.53 0.62 -6.03
CA THR A 126 4.44 1.58 -6.20
C THR A 126 4.43 2.57 -5.05
N ASP A 127 3.79 3.71 -5.26
CA ASP A 127 3.59 4.76 -4.26
C ASP A 127 2.40 4.50 -3.33
N THR A 128 1.52 3.54 -3.64
CA THR A 128 0.23 3.43 -2.93
C THR A 128 -0.14 2.06 -2.38
N ALA A 129 0.55 0.97 -2.73
CA ALA A 129 0.10 -0.35 -2.30
C ALA A 129 0.89 -0.90 -1.13
N GLU A 130 0.14 -1.50 -0.21
CA GLU A 130 0.64 -2.17 0.99
C GLU A 130 1.17 -3.58 0.68
N GLN A 131 0.60 -4.24 -0.35
CA GLN A 131 0.95 -5.60 -0.74
C GLN A 131 0.95 -5.80 -2.26
N ILE A 132 1.99 -6.48 -2.76
CA ILE A 132 2.13 -6.90 -4.16
C ILE A 132 2.21 -8.42 -4.18
N ARG A 133 1.22 -9.08 -4.78
CA ARG A 133 1.21 -10.54 -4.93
C ARG A 133 1.79 -10.93 -6.29
N LYS A 134 2.84 -11.74 -6.29
CA LYS A 134 3.40 -12.30 -7.52
C LYS A 134 2.52 -13.46 -8.02
N LEU A 135 2.19 -13.45 -9.31
CA LEU A 135 1.55 -14.52 -10.07
C LEU A 135 2.57 -15.10 -11.06
N ASP A 136 2.19 -16.09 -11.88
CA ASP A 136 3.11 -16.77 -12.81
C ASP A 136 3.79 -15.81 -13.80
N ASN A 137 2.99 -14.95 -14.46
CA ASN A 137 3.45 -14.00 -15.49
C ASN A 137 2.98 -12.56 -15.23
N ALA A 138 2.58 -12.26 -14.00
CA ALA A 138 2.05 -10.96 -13.62
C ALA A 138 2.21 -10.70 -12.12
N TRP A 139 1.90 -9.48 -11.72
CA TRP A 139 1.71 -9.09 -10.33
C TRP A 139 0.28 -8.62 -10.15
N GLU A 140 -0.33 -8.98 -9.03
CA GLU A 140 -1.58 -8.39 -8.57
C GLU A 140 -1.27 -7.37 -7.47
N LEU A 141 -1.70 -6.15 -7.72
CA LEU A 141 -1.65 -5.04 -6.79
C LEU A 141 -3.06 -4.76 -6.27
N VAL A 142 -3.24 -4.81 -4.95
CA VAL A 142 -4.52 -4.49 -4.31
C VAL A 142 -4.41 -3.10 -3.68
N VAL A 143 -5.20 -2.15 -4.19
CA VAL A 143 -5.22 -0.77 -3.71
C VAL A 143 -6.54 -0.50 -2.97
N ARG A 144 -6.42 -0.21 -1.66
CA ARG A 144 -7.53 0.08 -0.74
C ARG A 144 -7.63 1.58 -0.48
N ASP A 145 -8.78 2.03 0.01
CA ASP A 145 -9.00 3.41 0.48
C ASP A 145 -8.68 4.51 -0.54
N ARG A 146 -8.88 4.21 -1.82
CA ARG A 146 -8.77 5.15 -2.94
C ARG A 146 -10.10 5.32 -3.65
N LYS A 147 -10.30 6.46 -4.29
CA LYS A 147 -11.51 6.82 -5.03
C LYS A 147 -11.23 6.99 -6.52
N ALA A 148 -12.28 6.99 -7.32
CA ALA A 148 -12.15 7.32 -8.74
C ALA A 148 -11.58 8.75 -8.89
N GLY A 149 -10.71 8.95 -9.87
CA GLY A 149 -9.89 10.15 -10.09
C GLY A 149 -8.51 10.10 -9.42
N ASP A 150 -8.30 9.21 -8.45
CA ASP A 150 -6.98 9.06 -7.83
C ASP A 150 -5.99 8.39 -8.81
N THR A 151 -4.71 8.79 -8.76
CA THR A 151 -3.65 8.20 -9.59
C THR A 151 -2.78 7.23 -8.80
N VAL A 152 -2.40 6.11 -9.42
CA VAL A 152 -1.45 5.12 -8.91
C VAL A 152 -0.23 5.08 -9.82
N ASN A 153 0.96 5.29 -9.26
CA ASN A 153 2.22 5.17 -10.00
C ASN A 153 2.83 3.80 -9.74
N ILE A 154 3.21 3.13 -10.82
CA ILE A 154 3.78 1.79 -10.78
C ILE A 154 5.12 1.83 -11.49
N TYR A 155 6.13 1.29 -10.83
CA TYR A 155 7.49 1.22 -11.33
C TYR A 155 7.89 -0.23 -11.44
N ALA A 156 8.56 -0.57 -12.54
CA ALA A 156 9.13 -1.88 -12.76
C ALA A 156 10.63 -1.73 -13.08
N ALA A 157 11.44 -2.63 -12.54
CA ALA A 157 12.87 -2.68 -12.82
C ALA A 157 13.37 -4.12 -12.95
N PHE A 158 14.28 -4.34 -13.89
CA PHE A 158 15.03 -5.60 -14.02
C PHE A 158 16.42 -5.31 -14.57
N GLY A 159 17.46 -5.70 -13.83
CA GLY A 159 18.84 -5.31 -14.15
C GLY A 159 18.97 -3.78 -14.29
N PHE A 160 19.49 -3.34 -15.44
CA PHE A 160 19.70 -1.93 -15.79
C PHE A 160 18.54 -1.30 -16.60
N THR A 161 17.40 -2.00 -16.64
CA THR A 161 16.20 -1.54 -17.35
C THR A 161 15.10 -1.14 -16.37
N GLN A 162 14.34 -0.10 -16.72
CA GLN A 162 13.24 0.41 -15.90
C GLN A 162 12.04 0.80 -16.76
N GLY A 163 10.85 0.81 -16.15
CA GLY A 163 9.62 1.29 -16.76
C GLY A 163 8.69 1.89 -15.70
N LYS A 164 7.79 2.76 -16.14
CA LYS A 164 6.79 3.40 -15.29
C LYS A 164 5.45 3.44 -16.03
N GLU A 165 4.37 3.17 -15.29
CA GLU A 165 3.02 3.48 -15.73
C GLU A 165 2.25 4.24 -14.64
N SER A 166 1.34 5.11 -15.07
CA SER A 166 0.47 5.91 -14.21
C SER A 166 -0.98 5.62 -14.54
N VAL A 167 -1.73 5.08 -13.59
CA VAL A 167 -3.13 4.68 -13.78
C VAL A 167 -4.04 5.60 -13.00
N VAL A 168 -4.97 6.26 -13.70
CA VAL A 168 -6.07 7.00 -13.08
C VAL A 168 -7.21 6.02 -12.81
N LEU A 169 -7.57 5.88 -11.55
CA LEU A 169 -8.64 4.97 -11.12
C LEU A 169 -10.00 5.51 -11.57
N GLY A 170 -10.78 4.71 -12.28
CA GLY A 170 -12.14 5.01 -12.71
C GLY A 170 -13.20 4.22 -11.94
N GLY A 171 -14.37 4.02 -12.57
CA GLY A 171 -15.44 3.20 -12.01
C GLY A 171 -15.09 1.71 -11.95
N ASP A 172 -14.32 1.24 -12.94
CA ASP A 172 -13.82 -0.14 -12.99
C ASP A 172 -12.87 -0.41 -11.83
N LYS A 173 -13.04 -1.58 -11.20
CA LYS A 173 -12.22 -2.02 -10.07
C LYS A 173 -11.08 -2.93 -10.48
N GLU A 174 -10.97 -3.27 -11.76
CA GLU A 174 -9.95 -4.17 -12.29
C GLU A 174 -9.23 -3.54 -13.48
N TYR A 175 -7.90 -3.56 -13.46
CA TYR A 175 -7.06 -2.99 -14.51
C TYR A 175 -6.06 -4.04 -14.97
N ARG A 176 -5.77 -4.05 -16.27
CA ARG A 176 -4.64 -4.80 -16.84
C ARG A 176 -3.66 -3.80 -17.42
N ILE A 177 -2.42 -3.87 -16.96
CA ILE A 177 -1.39 -2.86 -17.23
C ILE A 177 -0.17 -3.59 -17.74
N SER A 178 0.41 -3.06 -18.82
CA SER A 178 1.67 -3.54 -19.34
C SER A 178 2.73 -2.47 -19.16
N ILE A 179 3.86 -2.81 -18.55
CA ILE A 179 4.99 -1.90 -18.37
C ILE A 179 6.16 -2.41 -19.20
N THR A 180 6.55 -1.66 -20.23
CA THR A 180 7.72 -2.00 -21.05
C THR A 180 8.99 -1.42 -20.42
N LEU A 181 9.95 -2.28 -20.13
CA LEU A 181 11.26 -1.89 -19.61
C LEU A 181 12.12 -1.30 -20.73
N LYS A 182 12.83 -0.21 -20.42
CA LYS A 182 13.80 0.42 -21.30
C LYS A 182 15.15 0.53 -20.60
N LYS A 183 16.23 0.30 -21.34
CA LYS A 183 17.59 0.51 -20.83
C LYS A 183 17.77 1.99 -20.48
N ARG A 184 18.33 2.25 -19.30
CA ARG A 184 18.77 3.58 -18.92
C ARG A 184 20.14 3.86 -19.53
N THR A 185 20.34 5.09 -19.98
CA THR A 185 21.60 5.56 -20.56
C THR A 185 22.05 6.90 -19.97
N ASP A 186 21.48 7.24 -18.81
CA ASP A 186 21.66 8.52 -18.12
C ASP A 186 22.73 8.48 -17.03
N GLY A 187 23.51 7.40 -16.95
CA GLY A 187 24.68 7.31 -16.09
C GLY A 187 25.74 8.35 -16.47
N ILE A 188 26.33 8.98 -15.46
CA ILE A 188 27.40 9.94 -15.62
C ILE A 188 28.53 9.56 -14.67
N ILE A 189 29.75 9.47 -15.17
CA ILE A 189 30.94 9.35 -14.32
C ILE A 189 31.53 10.73 -14.15
N SER A 190 31.82 11.10 -12.91
CA SER A 190 32.60 12.31 -12.61
C SER A 190 33.96 11.91 -12.05
N GLY A 191 34.97 12.74 -12.22
CA GLY A 191 36.27 12.38 -11.68
C GLY A 191 37.34 13.41 -11.92
N ARG A 192 38.55 13.03 -11.51
CA ARG A 192 39.76 13.82 -11.69
C ARG A 192 40.85 12.96 -12.31
N VAL A 193 41.60 13.50 -13.26
CA VAL A 193 42.76 12.85 -13.86
C VAL A 193 44.03 13.49 -13.35
N THR A 194 44.98 12.66 -12.91
CA THR A 194 46.28 13.07 -12.38
C THR A 194 47.44 12.27 -12.99
N ASP A 195 48.66 12.79 -12.86
CA ASP A 195 49.89 12.04 -13.10
C ASP A 195 50.22 11.10 -11.92
N GLN A 196 51.32 10.35 -12.02
CA GLN A 196 51.79 9.46 -10.95
C GLN A 196 52.22 10.20 -9.67
N ARG A 197 52.45 11.51 -9.74
CA ARG A 197 52.82 12.39 -8.62
C ARG A 197 51.60 13.07 -8.00
N GLY A 198 50.41 12.87 -8.56
CA GLY A 198 49.15 13.46 -8.11
C GLY A 198 48.86 14.86 -8.68
N HIS A 199 49.65 15.36 -9.63
CA HIS A 199 49.36 16.64 -10.28
C HIS A 199 48.18 16.49 -11.26
N PRO A 200 47.24 17.45 -11.29
CA PRO A 200 46.13 17.40 -12.22
C PRO A 200 46.60 17.53 -13.68
N LEU A 201 45.95 16.80 -14.57
CA LEU A 201 46.23 16.83 -16.01
C LEU A 201 45.06 17.47 -16.77
N SER A 202 45.32 18.62 -17.40
CA SER A 202 44.37 19.31 -18.28
C SER A 202 44.37 18.72 -19.69
N GLY A 203 43.24 18.76 -20.37
CA GLY A 203 43.12 18.37 -21.77
C GLY A 203 43.16 16.86 -22.04
N VAL A 204 43.20 15.99 -21.02
CA VAL A 204 43.16 14.53 -21.18
C VAL A 204 41.82 14.14 -21.77
N PHE A 205 41.84 13.32 -22.83
CA PHE A 205 40.62 12.83 -23.45
C PHE A 205 40.10 11.60 -22.70
N VAL A 206 38.93 11.73 -22.08
CA VAL A 206 38.27 10.66 -21.32
C VAL A 206 37.03 10.20 -22.08
N SER A 207 36.93 8.90 -22.35
CA SER A 207 35.83 8.34 -23.14
C SER A 207 35.41 6.96 -22.64
N VAL A 208 34.20 6.53 -23.03
CA VAL A 208 33.77 5.14 -22.87
C VAL A 208 34.10 4.38 -24.14
N LEU A 209 34.68 3.19 -24.00
CA LEU A 209 35.01 2.31 -25.14
C LEU A 209 33.76 2.03 -25.99
N GLY A 210 33.84 2.29 -27.30
CA GLY A 210 32.73 2.20 -28.26
C GLY A 210 31.84 3.46 -28.34
N HIS A 211 32.10 4.47 -27.51
CA HIS A 211 31.43 5.77 -27.50
C HIS A 211 32.46 6.92 -27.50
N GLU A 212 33.60 6.72 -28.16
CA GLU A 212 34.69 7.69 -28.25
C GLU A 212 34.24 9.06 -28.78
N PRO A 213 33.35 9.18 -29.80
CA PRO A 213 32.90 10.49 -30.30
C PRO A 213 32.23 11.37 -29.24
N ASP A 214 31.68 10.77 -28.18
CA ASP A 214 31.01 11.47 -27.07
C ASP A 214 31.96 11.76 -25.89
N GLY A 215 33.26 11.49 -26.05
CA GLY A 215 34.30 11.74 -25.06
C GLY A 215 34.49 13.21 -24.72
N ILE A 216 35.05 13.47 -23.54
CA ILE A 216 35.26 14.81 -22.98
C ILE A 216 36.74 15.05 -22.69
N ARG A 217 37.17 16.31 -22.70
CA ARG A 217 38.50 16.69 -22.20
C ARG A 217 38.43 17.19 -20.77
N THR A 218 39.43 16.84 -19.96
CA THR A 218 39.56 17.38 -18.60
C THR A 218 39.81 18.87 -18.59
N ASP A 219 39.32 19.55 -17.54
CA ASP A 219 39.61 20.96 -17.30
C ASP A 219 41.01 21.20 -16.71
N ASP A 220 41.36 22.46 -16.43
CA ASP A 220 42.66 22.86 -15.88
C ASP A 220 42.96 22.29 -14.48
N GLN A 221 41.94 21.79 -13.78
CA GLN A 221 42.07 21.10 -12.50
C GLN A 221 42.02 19.58 -12.65
N GLY A 222 41.98 19.08 -13.89
CA GLY A 222 41.91 17.67 -14.24
C GLY A 222 40.51 17.07 -14.08
N HIS A 223 39.47 17.86 -13.82
CA HIS A 223 38.13 17.34 -13.61
C HIS A 223 37.44 17.00 -14.92
N PHE A 224 36.56 16.00 -14.88
CA PHE A 224 35.70 15.64 -16.00
C PHE A 224 34.31 15.18 -15.52
N LYS A 225 33.35 15.25 -16.45
CA LYS A 225 32.00 14.72 -16.28
C LYS A 225 31.56 14.06 -17.59
N LEU A 226 31.61 12.74 -17.62
CA LEU A 226 31.44 11.91 -18.81
C LEU A 226 30.09 11.21 -18.81
N LYS A 227 29.30 11.37 -19.89
CA LYS A 227 28.11 10.55 -20.13
C LYS A 227 28.54 9.14 -20.50
N THR A 228 27.92 8.13 -19.90
CA THR A 228 28.40 6.74 -20.08
C THR A 228 27.62 5.92 -21.09
N HIS A 229 26.46 6.41 -21.55
CA HIS A 229 25.49 5.64 -22.35
C HIS A 229 25.01 4.35 -21.65
N ALA A 230 25.24 4.26 -20.35
CA ALA A 230 24.91 3.11 -19.51
C ALA A 230 24.02 3.54 -18.34
N ALA A 231 23.37 2.58 -17.69
CA ALA A 231 22.55 2.87 -16.53
C ALA A 231 23.42 3.16 -15.30
N PRO A 232 22.97 3.97 -14.34
CA PRO A 232 23.66 4.08 -13.05
C PRO A 232 23.89 2.69 -12.42
N GLY A 233 25.14 2.42 -12.03
CA GLY A 233 25.63 1.15 -11.50
C GLY A 233 26.10 0.13 -12.54
N GLU A 234 25.91 0.39 -13.84
CA GLU A 234 26.42 -0.48 -14.92
C GLU A 234 27.91 -0.24 -15.12
N GLU A 235 28.72 -1.31 -15.10
CA GLU A 235 30.16 -1.24 -15.36
C GLU A 235 30.43 -0.87 -16.81
N VAL A 236 31.18 0.22 -17.02
CA VAL A 236 31.63 0.65 -18.35
C VAL A 236 33.15 0.70 -18.39
N ARG A 237 33.72 0.37 -19.55
CA ARG A 237 35.17 0.50 -19.76
C ARG A 237 35.50 1.92 -20.16
N VAL A 238 36.19 2.63 -19.29
CA VAL A 238 36.62 4.01 -19.49
C VAL A 238 38.09 4.03 -19.91
N THR A 239 38.40 4.83 -20.91
CA THR A 239 39.77 5.17 -21.32
C THR A 239 40.04 6.64 -21.00
N ALA A 240 41.26 6.94 -20.59
CA ALA A 240 41.76 8.30 -20.44
C ALA A 240 43.12 8.38 -21.14
N GLU A 241 43.22 9.24 -22.14
CA GLU A 241 44.37 9.28 -23.04
C GLU A 241 44.86 10.71 -23.25
N SER A 242 46.19 10.85 -23.22
CA SER A 242 46.97 12.03 -23.59
C SER A 242 48.19 11.54 -24.40
N ASP A 243 48.94 12.45 -25.03
CA ASP A 243 49.95 12.13 -26.04
C ASP A 243 50.77 10.86 -25.74
N ASN A 244 51.38 10.78 -24.56
CA ASN A 244 52.22 9.64 -24.13
C ASN A 244 51.67 8.88 -22.91
N LEU A 245 50.49 9.25 -22.41
CA LEU A 245 49.94 8.75 -21.16
C LEU A 245 48.57 8.12 -21.40
N SER A 246 48.33 6.95 -20.81
CA SER A 246 47.05 6.27 -20.94
C SER A 246 46.64 5.55 -19.66
N TRP A 247 45.34 5.36 -19.52
CA TRP A 247 44.73 4.51 -18.53
C TRP A 247 43.45 3.88 -19.11
N SER A 248 43.19 2.64 -18.75
CA SER A 248 41.94 1.95 -19.06
C SER A 248 41.49 1.15 -17.84
N GLY A 249 40.20 1.18 -17.53
CA GLY A 249 39.63 0.39 -16.45
C GLY A 249 38.10 0.35 -16.50
N TYR A 250 37.52 -0.48 -15.64
CA TYR A 250 36.07 -0.55 -15.45
C TYR A 250 35.66 0.39 -14.34
N ILE A 251 34.60 1.15 -14.59
CA ILE A 251 34.02 2.09 -13.63
C ILE A 251 32.50 1.94 -13.69
N PRO A 252 31.80 1.83 -12.53
CA PRO A 252 30.36 1.87 -12.51
C PRO A 252 29.86 3.26 -12.92
N ALA A 253 28.96 3.30 -13.90
CA ALA A 253 28.30 4.54 -14.29
C ALA A 253 27.56 5.18 -13.11
N GLY A 254 27.61 6.51 -12.98
CA GLY A 254 27.12 7.20 -11.78
C GLY A 254 28.15 7.36 -10.66
N GLY A 255 29.33 6.72 -10.78
CA GLY A 255 30.41 6.79 -9.80
C GLY A 255 31.29 8.04 -9.90
N SER A 256 32.14 8.22 -8.89
CA SER A 256 33.24 9.19 -8.88
C SER A 256 34.58 8.48 -8.84
N VAL A 257 35.58 8.96 -9.59
CA VAL A 257 36.89 8.29 -9.72
C VAL A 257 38.06 9.29 -9.73
N GLU A 258 39.21 8.86 -9.20
CA GLU A 258 40.50 9.49 -9.50
C GLU A 258 41.29 8.57 -10.44
N ILE A 259 41.60 9.06 -11.64
CA ILE A 259 42.33 8.31 -12.67
C ILE A 259 43.78 8.78 -12.65
N ARG A 260 44.72 7.86 -12.45
CA ARG A 260 46.16 8.12 -12.57
C ARG A 260 46.65 7.54 -13.88
N LEU A 261 47.16 8.41 -14.76
CA LEU A 261 47.71 7.95 -16.04
C LEU A 261 49.10 7.36 -15.86
N ASN A 262 49.40 6.36 -16.69
CA ASN A 262 50.71 5.74 -16.81
C ASN A 262 51.25 5.95 -18.23
N GLU A 263 52.55 5.75 -18.43
CA GLU A 263 53.12 5.70 -19.77
C GLU A 263 52.37 4.65 -20.62
N ARG A 264 52.08 5.01 -21.87
CA ARG A 264 51.42 4.10 -22.80
C ARG A 264 52.36 2.92 -23.06
N ASN A 265 51.96 1.71 -22.67
CA ASN A 265 52.64 0.50 -23.09
C ASN A 265 52.38 0.31 -24.59
N GLU A 266 53.45 0.31 -25.40
CA GLU A 266 53.44 -0.03 -26.83
C GLU A 266 52.96 -1.46 -27.07
#